data_AF-A0A7Y4XTT2-F1
#
_entry.id   AF-A0A7Y4XTT2-F1
#
_cell.length_a   1.000
_cell.length_b   1.000
_cell.length_c   1.000
_cell.angle_alpha   90.00
_cell.angle_beta   90.00
_cell.angle_gamma   90.00
#
_symmetry.space_group_name_H-M   'P 1'
#
loop_
_entity.id
_entity.type
_entity.pdbx_description
1 polymer ?
#
loop_
_entity_poly.entity_id
_entity_poly.type
_entity_poly.pdbx_seq_one_letter_code
_entity_poly.pdbx_strand_id
1 'polypeptide(L)'
;MKNEKIEVVIVFKKGVSEARSEEILKDLSIDFREGMDSSRGKIYFYATGGKYILTFKDAGEKELFDKKRLYFLPEVHEIYKPDWDITKD
;
A
#
# COMPACT_ATOMS: atom_id res chain seq x y z
N MET A 1 -4.06 25.36 -4.91
CA MET A 1 -3.52 24.18 -5.60
C MET A 1 -4.04 22.98 -4.83
N LYS A 2 -4.76 22.03 -5.46
CA LYS A 2 -5.11 20.78 -4.77
C LYS A 2 -3.79 20.07 -4.53
N ASN A 3 -3.37 19.90 -3.28
CA ASN A 3 -2.27 18.98 -2.97
C ASN A 3 -2.75 17.59 -3.37
N GLU A 4 -2.34 17.14 -4.55
CA GLU A 4 -2.57 15.77 -5.01
C GLU A 4 -1.79 14.86 -4.05
N LYS A 5 -2.52 14.29 -3.09
CA LYS A 5 -1.97 13.28 -2.18
C LYS A 5 -1.45 12.14 -3.04
N ILE A 6 -0.25 11.66 -2.71
CA ILE A 6 0.34 10.53 -3.44
C ILE A 6 -0.12 9.27 -2.73
N GLU A 7 -0.75 8.36 -3.45
CA GLU A 7 -1.18 7.08 -2.90
C GLU A 7 -0.38 5.93 -3.53
N VAL A 8 -0.07 4.93 -2.72
CA VAL A 8 0.46 3.64 -3.17
C VAL A 8 -0.28 2.51 -2.47
N VAL A 9 -0.39 1.36 -3.12
CA VAL A 9 -0.94 0.14 -2.51
C VAL A 9 0.22 -0.75 -2.11
N ILE A 10 0.17 -1.24 -0.87
CA ILE A 10 1.05 -2.29 -0.36
C ILE A 10 0.24 -3.57 -0.16
N VAL A 11 0.75 -4.66 -0.70
CA VAL A 11 0.16 -5.99 -0.62
C VAL A 11 1.10 -6.87 0.18
N PHE A 12 0.60 -7.44 1.29
CA PHE A 12 1.36 -8.38 2.09
C PHE A 12 1.22 -9.81 1.57
N LYS A 13 2.22 -10.66 1.82
CA LYS A 13 2.18 -12.08 1.46
C LYS A 13 1.09 -12.80 2.23
N LYS A 14 0.56 -13.87 1.63
CA LYS A 14 -0.41 -14.75 2.28
C LYS A 14 0.19 -15.33 3.57
N GLY A 15 -0.60 -15.34 4.64
CA GLY A 15 -0.19 -15.82 5.96
C GLY A 15 0.39 -14.74 6.89
N VAL A 16 0.68 -13.54 6.38
CA VAL A 16 0.93 -12.38 7.24
C VAL A 16 -0.40 -11.98 7.89
N SER A 17 -0.43 -11.94 9.22
CA SER A 17 -1.61 -11.53 9.97
C SER A 17 -1.86 -10.03 9.84
N GLU A 18 -3.12 -9.63 9.92
CA GLU A 18 -3.55 -8.22 9.89
C GLU A 18 -2.81 -7.39 10.95
N ALA A 19 -2.72 -7.91 12.18
CA ALA A 19 -2.00 -7.27 13.27
C ALA A 19 -0.51 -7.03 12.93
N ARG A 20 0.14 -7.98 12.26
CA ARG A 20 1.55 -7.83 11.86
C ARG A 20 1.71 -6.82 10.73
N SER A 21 0.82 -6.83 9.74
CA SER A 21 0.84 -5.81 8.68
C SER A 21 0.61 -4.41 9.24
N GLU A 22 -0.35 -4.24 10.15
CA GLU A 22 -0.57 -2.95 10.80
C GLU A 22 0.61 -2.48 11.64
N GLU A 23 1.27 -3.39 12.38
CA GLU A 23 2.46 -3.05 13.16
C GLU A 23 3.58 -2.52 12.26
N ILE A 24 3.84 -3.20 11.14
CA ILE A 24 4.78 -2.75 10.12
C ILE A 24 4.39 -1.36 9.62
N LEU A 25 3.12 -1.13 9.30
CA LEU A 25 2.66 0.17 8.79
C LEU A 25 2.72 1.30 9.82
N LYS A 26 2.41 1.00 11.09
CA LYS A 26 2.50 1.96 12.20
C LYS A 26 3.94 2.39 12.46
N ASP A 27 4.90 1.47 12.41
CA ASP A 27 6.34 1.77 12.55
C ASP A 27 6.81 2.75 11.46
N LEU A 28 6.21 2.70 10.27
CA LEU A 28 6.55 3.60 9.19
C LEU A 28 6.04 5.04 9.41
N SER A 29 5.13 5.26 10.35
CA SER A 29 4.51 6.57 10.63
C SER A 29 3.86 7.21 9.40
N ILE A 30 3.22 6.40 8.56
CA ILE A 30 2.52 6.83 7.35
C ILE A 30 1.02 6.65 7.54
N ASP A 31 0.23 7.57 7.00
CA ASP A 31 -1.22 7.43 6.96
C ASP A 31 -1.61 6.25 6.05
N PHE A 32 -2.39 5.29 6.57
CA PHE A 32 -2.82 4.12 5.81
C PHE A 32 -4.28 3.77 6.07
N ARG A 33 -4.91 3.11 5.07
CA ARG A 33 -6.25 2.53 5.19
C ARG A 33 -6.28 1.15 4.52
N GLU A 34 -7.12 0.26 5.01
CA GLU A 34 -7.36 -1.00 4.33
C GLU A 34 -8.00 -0.76 2.96
N GLY A 35 -7.52 -1.48 1.95
CA GLY A 35 -8.08 -1.44 0.60
C GLY A 35 -7.05 -1.58 -0.50
N MET A 36 -7.56 -1.55 -1.73
CA MET A 36 -6.79 -1.53 -2.98
C MET A 36 -7.67 -0.98 -4.10
N ASP A 37 -7.09 -0.68 -5.25
CA ASP A 37 -7.86 -0.34 -6.44
C ASP A 37 -8.62 -1.54 -7.01
N SER A 38 -9.74 -1.25 -7.68
CA SER A 38 -10.64 -2.26 -8.25
C SER A 38 -10.01 -3.05 -9.41
N SER A 39 -8.98 -2.50 -10.07
CA SER A 39 -8.38 -3.14 -11.25
C SER A 39 -7.67 -4.46 -10.91
N ARG A 40 -7.13 -4.53 -9.68
CA ARG A 40 -6.35 -5.67 -9.19
C ARG A 40 -7.11 -6.55 -8.21
N GLY A 41 -8.29 -6.13 -7.73
CA GLY A 41 -9.07 -6.85 -6.71
C GLY A 41 -9.26 -8.34 -6.97
N LYS A 42 -9.51 -8.74 -8.24
CA LYS A 42 -9.73 -10.15 -8.61
C LYS A 42 -8.47 -11.02 -8.57
N ILE A 43 -7.29 -10.44 -8.81
CA ILE A 43 -6.01 -11.17 -8.88
C ILE A 43 -5.55 -11.54 -7.47
N TYR A 44 -5.77 -10.65 -6.50
CA TYR A 44 -5.19 -10.76 -5.16
C TYR A 44 -6.14 -11.33 -4.10
N PHE A 45 -7.41 -11.59 -4.44
CA PHE A 45 -8.45 -11.99 -3.48
C PHE A 45 -8.14 -13.31 -2.75
N TYR A 46 -7.50 -14.28 -3.40
CA TYR A 46 -7.24 -15.62 -2.82
C TYR A 46 -5.75 -15.93 -2.55
N ALA A 47 -4.85 -15.09 -3.07
CA ALA A 47 -3.41 -15.37 -3.13
C ALA A 47 -2.53 -14.52 -2.19
N THR A 48 -3.09 -13.52 -1.52
CA THR A 48 -2.31 -12.57 -0.70
C THR A 48 -2.94 -12.27 0.65
N GLY A 49 -2.17 -11.64 1.54
CA GLY A 49 -2.59 -11.21 2.87
C GLY A 49 -3.27 -9.83 2.84
N GLY A 50 -3.05 -9.07 3.91
CA GLY A 50 -3.58 -7.71 4.09
C GLY A 50 -3.15 -6.76 2.96
N LYS A 51 -4.02 -5.79 2.65
CA LYS A 51 -3.83 -4.84 1.56
C LYS A 51 -4.19 -3.46 2.06
N TYR A 52 -3.28 -2.52 1.86
CA TYR A 52 -3.45 -1.19 2.41
C TYR A 52 -3.06 -0.16 1.36
N ILE A 53 -3.80 0.94 1.37
CA ILE A 53 -3.48 2.15 0.62
C ILE A 53 -2.73 3.05 1.59
N LEU A 54 -1.49 3.37 1.24
CA LEU A 54 -0.65 4.34 1.94
C LEU A 54 -0.85 5.70 1.28
N THR A 55 -1.06 6.73 2.08
CA THR A 55 -1.29 8.09 1.60
C THR A 55 -0.18 9.00 2.09
N PHE A 56 0.60 9.54 1.17
CA PHE A 56 1.66 10.50 1.45
C PHE A 56 1.17 11.93 1.24
N LYS A 57 1.62 12.83 2.12
CA LYS A 57 1.26 14.26 2.04
C LYS A 57 1.96 14.96 0.88
N ASP A 58 3.19 14.54 0.58
CA ASP A 58 4.05 15.13 -0.44
C ASP A 58 5.10 14.13 -0.97
N ALA A 59 5.84 14.57 -1.99
CA ALA A 59 6.88 13.76 -2.62
C ALA A 59 8.04 13.43 -1.68
N GLY A 60 8.37 14.30 -0.73
CA GLY A 60 9.43 14.06 0.25
C GLY A 60 9.08 12.93 1.22
N GLU A 61 7.83 12.87 1.67
CA GLU A 61 7.34 11.75 2.49
C GLU A 61 7.42 10.41 1.72
N LYS A 62 7.06 10.44 0.42
CA LYS A 62 7.21 9.27 -0.45
C LYS A 62 8.68 8.88 -0.66
N GLU A 63 9.59 9.83 -0.85
CA GLU A 63 11.01 9.55 -1.00
C GLU A 63 11.61 8.93 0.28
N LEU A 64 11.17 9.39 1.46
CA LEU A 64 11.54 8.78 2.73
C LEU A 64 11.03 7.35 2.82
N PHE A 65 9.80 7.09 2.40
CA PHE A 65 9.26 5.73 2.32
C PHE A 65 10.05 4.83 1.36
N ASP A 66 10.37 5.30 0.15
CA ASP A 66 11.14 4.52 -0.82
C ASP A 66 12.53 4.16 -0.27
N LYS A 67 13.14 5.05 0.54
CA LYS A 67 14.40 4.79 1.25
C LYS A 67 14.28 3.76 2.38
N LYS A 68 13.10 3.53 2.96
CA LYS A 68 12.88 2.55 4.04
C LYS A 68 12.95 1.07 3.58
N ARG A 69 13.28 0.80 2.30
CA ARG A 69 13.54 -0.55 1.76
C ARG A 69 12.39 -1.55 1.97
N LEU A 70 11.14 -1.08 2.02
CA LEU A 70 9.98 -1.95 2.23
C LEU A 70 9.76 -2.99 1.13
N TYR A 71 10.20 -2.68 -0.08
CA TYR A 71 10.29 -3.64 -1.18
C TYR A 71 11.12 -4.90 -0.85
N PHE A 72 11.96 -4.84 0.18
CA PHE A 72 12.81 -5.95 0.63
C PHE A 72 12.30 -6.65 1.89
N LEU A 73 11.19 -6.20 2.48
CA LEU A 73 10.61 -6.92 3.61
C LEU A 73 10.10 -8.29 3.15
N PRO A 74 10.46 -9.38 3.84
CA PRO A 74 10.01 -10.71 3.47
C PRO A 74 8.50 -10.88 3.56
N GLU A 75 7.80 -10.02 4.31
CA GLU A 75 6.34 -9.99 4.44
C GLU A 75 5.64 -9.31 3.27
N VAL A 76 6.33 -8.48 2.49
CA VAL A 76 5.74 -7.72 1.39
C VAL A 76 5.72 -8.56 0.12
N HIS A 77 4.55 -8.64 -0.52
CA HIS A 77 4.38 -9.30 -1.80
C HIS A 77 4.64 -8.33 -2.96
N GLU A 78 4.03 -7.14 -2.88
CA GLU A 78 4.13 -6.11 -3.92
C GLU A 78 3.81 -4.73 -3.34
N ILE A 79 4.40 -3.68 -3.92
CA ILE A 79 3.99 -2.29 -3.72
C ILE A 79 3.85 -1.65 -5.10
N TYR A 80 2.72 -1.04 -5.39
CA TYR A 80 2.45 -0.44 -6.70
C TYR A 80 1.61 0.84 -6.56
N LYS A 81 1.60 1.68 -7.60
CA LYS A 81 0.74 2.88 -7.65
C LYS A 81 -0.68 2.44 -8.05
N PRO A 82 -1.73 2.70 -7.23
CA PRO A 82 -3.09 2.41 -7.61
C PRO A 82 -3.48 3.20 -8.85
N ASP A 83 -4.28 2.56 -9.70
CA ASP A 83 -4.88 3.20 -10.85
C ASP A 83 -6.36 3.49 -10.52
N TRP A 84 -6.60 4.73 -10.08
CA TRP A 84 -7.94 5.22 -9.75
C TRP A 84 -8.72 5.71 -10.97
N ASP A 85 -8.05 5.92 -12.11
CA ASP A 85 -8.69 6.28 -13.37
C ASP A 85 -9.52 5.11 -13.94
N ILE A 86 -9.29 3.88 -13.46
CA ILE A 86 -10.10 2.70 -13.83
C ILE A 86 -11.45 2.64 -13.08
N THR A 87 -11.93 3.76 -12.54
CA THR A 87 -13.31 3.86 -12.07
C THR A 87 -14.24 3.85 -13.29
N LYS A 88 -14.57 2.65 -13.77
CA LYS A 88 -15.48 2.43 -14.89
C LYS A 88 -16.90 2.92 -14.54
N ASP A 89 -17.42 3.73 -15.45
CA ASP A 89 -18.84 3.92 -15.77
C ASP A 89 -19.57 2.56 -15.88
#